data_AF-B9E0Q4-F1
#
_entry.id   AF-B9E0Q4-F1
#
_cell.length_a   1.000
_cell.length_b   1.000
_cell.length_c   1.000
_cell.angle_alpha   90.00
_cell.angle_beta   90.00
_cell.angle_gamma   90.00
#
_symmetry.space_group_name_H-M   'P 1'
#
loop_
_entity.id
_entity.type
_entity.pdbx_description
1 polymer ?
#
loop_
_entity_poly.entity_id
_entity_poly.type
_entity_poly.pdbx_seq_one_letter_code
_entity_poly.pdbx_strand_id
1 'polypeptide(L)'
;MESTIILIIILTASVLGRANSVALATCFLLILKLLNADKFIFPYLQENGLFLGLVILIASILIPIADGKVSYISIRNVFTSWLGIFALLVSLFTTYLSGLGMNYLTIQGHSEIMPALILGAVIAAAFLGGVPVGPMITSGLIALGLKLFNKIGS
;
A
#
# COMPACT_ATOMS: atom_id res chain seq x y z
N MET A 1 5.52 20.45 -15.14
CA MET A 1 4.17 20.94 -14.76
C MET A 1 3.18 19.78 -14.74
N GLU A 2 3.23 18.86 -15.71
CA GLU A 2 2.44 17.61 -15.76
C GLU A 2 2.25 16.89 -14.43
N SER A 3 3.33 16.60 -13.69
CA SER A 3 3.23 15.88 -12.42
C SER A 3 2.45 16.64 -11.34
N THR A 4 2.41 17.98 -11.39
CA THR A 4 1.56 18.76 -10.45
C THR A 4 0.09 18.62 -10.81
N ILE A 5 -0.24 18.62 -12.10
CA ILE A 5 -1.63 18.46 -12.59
C ILE A 5 -2.17 17.08 -12.18
N ILE A 6 -1.37 16.02 -12.37
CA ILE A 6 -1.75 14.66 -11.96
C ILE A 6 -2.01 14.61 -10.44
N LEU A 7 -1.14 15.20 -9.62
CA LEU A 7 -1.36 15.27 -8.17
C LEU A 7 -2.63 16.05 -7.81
N ILE A 8 -2.95 17.14 -8.52
CA ILE A 8 -4.19 17.89 -8.30
C ILE A 8 -5.44 17.05 -8.64
N ILE A 9 -5.38 16.27 -9.73
CA ILE A 9 -6.46 15.35 -10.12
C ILE A 9 -6.65 14.26 -9.06
N ILE A 10 -5.54 13.64 -8.60
CA ILE A 10 -5.58 12.63 -7.54
C ILE A 10 -6.12 13.23 -6.24
N LEU A 11 -5.71 14.45 -5.88
CA LEU A 11 -6.20 15.15 -4.69
C LEU A 11 -7.72 15.35 -4.81
N THR A 12 -8.19 15.90 -5.92
CA THR A 12 -9.61 16.14 -6.16
C THR A 12 -10.42 14.84 -6.09
N ALA A 13 -9.95 13.78 -6.76
CA ALA A 13 -10.60 12.47 -6.70
C ALA A 13 -10.62 11.90 -5.28
N SER A 14 -9.50 11.99 -4.54
CA SER A 14 -9.39 11.45 -3.18
C SER A 14 -10.26 12.19 -2.16
N VAL A 15 -10.44 13.50 -2.31
CA VAL A 15 -11.35 14.30 -1.47
C VAL A 15 -12.80 13.92 -1.76
N LEU A 16 -13.18 13.85 -3.04
CA LEU A 16 -14.53 13.43 -3.45
C LEU A 16 -14.83 11.99 -3.02
N GLY A 17 -13.84 11.11 -3.13
CA GLY A 17 -13.93 9.71 -2.72
C GLY A 17 -13.72 9.46 -1.23
N ARG A 18 -13.56 10.51 -0.40
CA ARG A 18 -13.29 10.41 1.05
C ARG A 18 -12.08 9.53 1.40
N ALA A 19 -11.14 9.38 0.47
CA ALA A 19 -9.90 8.64 0.63
C ALA A 19 -8.88 9.51 1.39
N ASN A 20 -9.11 9.73 2.68
CA ASN A 20 -8.33 10.67 3.51
C ASN A 20 -6.82 10.37 3.52
N SER A 21 -6.43 9.09 3.52
CA SER A 21 -5.02 8.69 3.48
C SER A 21 -4.33 9.17 2.20
N VAL A 22 -4.98 8.97 1.05
CA VAL A 22 -4.49 9.43 -0.26
C VAL A 22 -4.50 10.95 -0.32
N ALA A 23 -5.59 11.59 0.11
CA ALA A 23 -5.71 13.05 0.11
C ALA A 23 -4.59 13.71 0.92
N LEU A 24 -4.31 13.19 2.13
CA LEU A 24 -3.26 13.71 3.00
C LEU A 24 -1.87 13.51 2.37
N ALA A 25 -1.58 12.33 1.83
CA ALA A 25 -0.32 12.05 1.15
C ALA A 25 -0.12 12.94 -0.08
N THR A 26 -1.15 13.11 -0.92
CA THR A 26 -1.09 13.98 -2.10
C THR A 26 -0.93 15.45 -1.72
N CYS A 27 -1.64 15.92 -0.70
CA CYS A 27 -1.50 17.27 -0.17
C CYS A 27 -0.07 17.52 0.33
N PHE A 28 0.50 16.58 1.09
CA PHE A 28 1.89 16.65 1.55
C PHE A 28 2.88 16.78 0.38
N LEU A 29 2.76 15.94 -0.66
CA LEU A 29 3.61 16.04 -1.85
C LEU A 29 3.46 17.38 -2.60
N LEU A 30 2.24 17.92 -2.68
CA LEU A 30 2.00 19.23 -3.28
C LEU A 30 2.65 20.36 -2.49
N ILE A 31 2.58 20.33 -1.16
CA ILE A 31 3.25 21.31 -0.28
C ILE A 31 4.77 21.24 -0.48
N LEU A 32 5.35 20.04 -0.48
CA LEU A 32 6.80 19.88 -0.70
C LEU A 32 7.25 20.45 -2.04
N LYS A 33 6.45 20.25 -3.09
CA LYS A 33 6.72 20.77 -4.42
C LYS A 33 6.57 22.29 -4.49
N LEU A 34 5.59 22.85 -3.79
CA LEU A 34 5.39 24.30 -3.68
C LEU A 34 6.58 24.98 -2.97
N LEU A 35 7.18 24.29 -1.99
CA LEU A 35 8.36 24.74 -1.26
C LEU A 35 9.69 24.45 -2.00
N ASN A 36 9.65 23.88 -3.21
CA ASN A 36 10.83 23.38 -3.94
C ASN A 36 11.71 22.40 -3.13
N ALA A 37 11.12 21.72 -2.15
CA ALA A 37 11.78 20.74 -1.30
C ALA A 37 11.72 19.32 -1.88
N ASP A 38 11.07 19.15 -3.04
CA ASP A 38 10.92 17.88 -3.76
C ASP A 38 12.26 17.24 -4.08
N LYS A 39 13.26 18.03 -4.51
CA LYS A 39 14.60 17.52 -4.87
C LYS A 39 15.34 16.85 -3.70
N PHE A 40 15.09 17.31 -2.48
CA PHE A 40 15.75 16.79 -1.28
C PHE A 40 14.93 15.69 -0.61
N ILE A 41 13.60 15.85 -0.55
CA ILE A 41 12.74 14.97 0.24
C ILE A 41 12.22 13.79 -0.57
N PHE A 42 11.95 13.94 -1.87
CA PHE A 42 11.41 12.83 -2.68
C PHE A 42 12.38 11.63 -2.75
N PRO A 43 13.69 11.79 -2.95
CA PRO A 43 14.62 10.66 -2.93
C PRO A 43 14.59 9.91 -1.59
N TYR A 44 14.59 10.66 -0.48
CA TYR A 44 14.52 10.07 0.86
C TYR A 44 13.20 9.31 1.08
N LEU A 45 12.08 9.88 0.63
CA LEU A 45 10.77 9.25 0.74
C LEU A 45 10.63 8.02 -0.16
N GLN A 46 11.27 8.02 -1.33
CA GLN A 46 11.29 6.88 -2.25
C GLN A 46 12.11 5.71 -1.68
N GLU A 47 13.25 5.99 -1.05
CA GLU A 47 14.12 4.95 -0.49
C GLU A 47 13.60 4.41 0.85
N ASN A 48 13.19 5.30 1.76
CA ASN A 48 12.89 4.95 3.15
C ASN A 48 11.41 5.09 3.52
N GLY A 49 10.62 5.83 2.73
CA GLY A 49 9.24 6.17 3.09
C GLY A 49 8.34 4.95 3.21
N LEU A 50 8.48 3.98 2.31
CA LEU A 50 7.70 2.74 2.39
C LEU A 50 8.06 1.91 3.62
N PHE A 51 9.35 1.75 3.91
CA PHE A 51 9.82 1.02 5.09
C PHE A 51 9.34 1.68 6.38
N LEU A 52 9.54 2.99 6.54
CA LEU A 52 9.08 3.75 7.70
C LEU A 52 7.56 3.68 7.86
N GLY A 53 6.80 3.80 6.77
CA GLY A 53 5.34 3.67 6.77
C GLY A 53 4.88 2.29 7.24
N LEU A 54 5.51 1.22 6.75
CA LEU A 54 5.21 -0.16 7.17
C LEU A 54 5.54 -0.40 8.65
N VAL A 55 6.68 0.12 9.13
CA VAL A 55 7.07 0.01 10.55
C VAL A 55 6.03 0.68 11.44
N ILE A 56 5.58 1.90 11.11
CA ILE A 56 4.57 2.62 11.90
C ILE A 56 3.23 1.87 11.88
N LEU A 57 2.82 1.34 10.73
CA LEU A 57 1.59 0.55 10.59
C LEU A 57 1.65 -0.72 11.47
N ILE A 58 2.72 -1.50 11.37
CA ILE A 58 2.90 -2.73 12.15
C ILE A 58 2.95 -2.40 13.64
N ALA A 59 3.71 -1.37 14.03
CA ALA A 59 3.76 -0.92 15.42
C ALA A 59 2.36 -0.59 15.96
N SER A 60 1.54 0.10 15.18
CA SER A 60 0.15 0.43 15.54
C SER A 60 -0.72 -0.81 15.74
N ILE A 61 -0.56 -1.83 14.88
CA ILE A 61 -1.29 -3.11 14.99
C ILE A 61 -0.81 -3.93 16.20
N LEU A 62 0.45 -3.78 16.62
CA LEU A 62 1.02 -4.47 17.78
C LEU A 62 0.67 -3.81 19.13
N ILE A 63 0.09 -2.61 19.16
CA ILE A 63 -0.29 -1.92 20.41
C ILE A 63 -1.12 -2.80 21.35
N PRO A 64 -2.19 -3.52 20.92
CA PRO A 64 -2.97 -4.36 21.83
C PRO A 64 -2.16 -5.50 22.46
N ILE A 65 -1.12 -5.99 21.77
CA ILE A 65 -0.19 -6.98 22.32
C ILE A 65 0.74 -6.31 23.34
N ALA A 66 1.27 -5.13 23.02
CA ALA A 66 2.11 -4.34 23.92
C ALA A 66 1.38 -3.89 25.20
N ASP A 67 0.09 -3.58 25.10
CA ASP A 67 -0.80 -3.23 26.24
C ASP A 67 -1.18 -4.44 27.11
N GLY A 68 -0.80 -5.68 26.71
CA GLY A 68 -1.19 -6.90 27.41
C GLY A 68 -2.66 -7.32 27.24
N LYS A 69 -3.39 -6.72 26.28
CA LYS A 69 -4.79 -7.09 25.98
C LYS A 69 -4.88 -8.48 25.31
N VAL A 70 -3.80 -8.94 24.69
CA VAL A 70 -3.70 -10.26 24.06
C VAL A 70 -2.85 -11.16 24.94
N SER A 71 -3.49 -12.13 25.62
CA SER A 71 -2.77 -13.10 26.46
C SER A 71 -2.00 -14.12 25.63
N TYR A 72 -0.85 -14.58 26.14
CA TYR A 72 -0.05 -15.66 25.53
C TYR A 72 -0.89 -16.92 25.25
N ILE A 73 -1.82 -17.25 26.14
CA ILE A 73 -2.73 -18.40 25.99
C ILE A 73 -3.64 -18.20 24.76
N SER A 74 -4.16 -16.99 24.57
CA SER A 74 -4.98 -16.65 23.41
C SER A 74 -4.20 -16.78 22.10
N ILE A 75 -2.94 -16.31 22.09
CA ILE A 75 -2.05 -16.44 20.92
C ILE A 75 -1.87 -17.92 20.57
N ARG A 76 -1.44 -18.75 21.53
CA ARG A 76 -1.23 -20.19 21.31
C ARG A 76 -2.49 -20.89 20.80
N ASN A 77 -3.66 -20.57 21.37
CA ASN A 77 -4.94 -21.14 20.94
C ASN A 77 -5.29 -20.77 19.50
N VAL A 78 -5.00 -19.53 19.07
CA VAL A 78 -5.19 -19.09 17.68
C VAL A 78 -4.27 -19.87 16.75
N PHE A 79 -2.99 -20.04 17.07
CA PHE A 79 -2.04 -20.78 16.23
C PHE A 79 -2.41 -22.25 16.03
N THR A 80 -3.10 -22.89 16.98
CA THR A 80 -3.61 -24.27 16.85
C THR A 80 -5.02 -24.36 16.26
N SER A 81 -5.73 -23.24 16.14
CA SER A 81 -7.09 -23.20 15.59
C SER A 81 -7.06 -23.24 14.06
N TRP A 82 -8.05 -23.91 13.46
CA TRP A 82 -8.25 -23.92 12.01
C TRP A 82 -8.25 -22.51 11.40
N LEU A 83 -8.86 -21.55 12.11
CA LEU A 83 -8.90 -20.15 11.67
C LEU A 83 -7.51 -19.49 11.67
N GLY A 84 -6.66 -19.81 12.66
CA GLY A 84 -5.31 -19.26 12.71
C GLY A 84 -4.39 -19.87 11.65
N ILE A 85 -4.49 -21.18 11.40
CA ILE A 85 -3.77 -21.84 10.30
C ILE A 85 -4.17 -21.25 8.94
N PHE A 86 -5.47 -21.04 8.72
CA PHE A 86 -5.95 -20.38 7.50
C PHE A 86 -5.43 -18.95 7.39
N ALA A 87 -5.47 -18.16 8.48
CA ALA A 87 -4.93 -16.81 8.50
C ALA A 87 -3.43 -16.77 8.18
N LEU A 88 -2.64 -17.74 8.67
CA LEU A 88 -1.22 -17.86 8.34
C LEU A 88 -1.01 -18.15 6.85
N LEU A 89 -1.75 -19.09 6.28
CA LEU A 89 -1.64 -19.42 4.85
C LEU A 89 -1.99 -18.22 3.96
N VAL A 90 -3.08 -17.52 4.27
CA VAL A 90 -3.49 -16.31 3.54
C VAL A 90 -2.45 -15.20 3.72
N SER A 91 -1.91 -15.01 4.92
CA SER A 91 -0.88 -14.01 5.20
C SER A 91 0.43 -14.30 4.47
N LEU A 92 0.88 -15.56 4.41
CA LEU A 92 2.04 -15.96 3.63
C LEU A 92 1.84 -15.63 2.14
N PHE A 93 0.66 -15.92 1.61
CA PHE A 93 0.34 -15.63 0.21
C PHE A 93 0.31 -14.12 -0.07
N THR A 94 -0.41 -13.33 0.73
CA THR A 94 -0.52 -11.87 0.51
C THR A 94 0.80 -11.13 0.78
N THR A 95 1.62 -11.61 1.70
CA THR A 95 2.97 -11.06 1.94
C THR A 95 3.89 -11.35 0.76
N TYR A 96 3.85 -12.57 0.22
CA TYR A 96 4.57 -12.90 -1.00
C TYR A 96 4.15 -12.01 -2.18
N LEU A 97 2.85 -11.80 -2.37
CA LEU A 97 2.33 -10.86 -3.38
C LEU A 97 2.84 -9.44 -3.13
N SER A 98 2.79 -8.95 -1.88
CA SER A 98 3.29 -7.61 -1.54
C SER A 98 4.76 -7.43 -1.93
N GLY A 99 5.60 -8.45 -1.67
CA GLY A 99 7.00 -8.45 -2.07
C GLY A 99 7.19 -8.42 -3.60
N LEU A 100 6.39 -9.19 -4.34
CA LEU A 100 6.38 -9.14 -5.80
C LEU A 100 5.96 -7.76 -6.33
N GLY A 101 4.94 -7.16 -5.71
CA GLY A 101 4.43 -5.85 -6.08
C GLY A 101 5.43 -4.72 -5.82
N MET A 102 6.11 -4.76 -4.67
CA MET A 102 7.20 -3.82 -4.38
C MET A 102 8.30 -3.93 -5.44
N ASN A 103 8.75 -5.14 -5.76
CA ASN A 103 9.76 -5.36 -6.80
C ASN A 103 9.26 -4.85 -8.17
N TYR A 104 8.02 -5.15 -8.54
CA TYR A 104 7.42 -4.74 -9.81
C TYR A 104 7.38 -3.21 -9.98
N LEU A 105 6.99 -2.48 -8.93
CA LEU A 105 6.87 -1.02 -8.97
C LEU A 105 8.21 -0.30 -8.83
N THR A 106 9.10 -0.78 -7.95
CA THR A 106 10.32 -0.05 -7.56
C THR A 106 11.58 -0.53 -8.27
N ILE A 107 11.76 -1.86 -8.42
CA ILE A 107 12.98 -2.46 -8.98
C ILE A 107 12.84 -2.60 -10.49
N GLN A 108 11.70 -3.08 -10.98
CA GLN A 108 11.44 -3.21 -12.41
C GLN A 108 10.99 -1.90 -13.07
N GLY A 109 10.76 -0.84 -12.27
CA GLY A 109 10.49 0.49 -12.76
C GLY A 109 9.06 0.72 -13.27
N HIS A 110 8.09 -0.16 -13.04
CA HIS A 110 6.71 -0.01 -13.51
C HIS A 110 5.90 1.01 -12.68
N SER A 111 6.50 2.14 -12.34
CA SER A 111 5.85 3.20 -11.55
C SER A 111 4.80 3.97 -12.38
N GLU A 112 4.75 3.79 -13.70
CA GLU A 112 3.79 4.46 -14.59
C GLU A 112 2.35 4.01 -14.33
N ILE A 113 2.14 2.80 -13.81
CA ILE A 113 0.81 2.32 -13.46
C ILE A 113 0.32 2.83 -12.09
N MET A 114 1.20 3.47 -11.30
CA MET A 114 0.89 3.95 -9.95
C MET A 114 -0.33 4.89 -9.91
N PRO A 115 -0.50 5.88 -10.81
CA PRO A 115 -1.69 6.74 -10.81
C PRO A 115 -2.97 5.95 -11.04
N ALA A 116 -2.95 4.92 -11.90
CA ALA A 116 -4.10 4.06 -12.15
C ALA A 116 -4.46 3.21 -10.91
N LEU A 117 -3.45 2.68 -10.20
CA LEU A 117 -3.65 1.93 -8.95
C LEU A 117 -4.25 2.82 -7.85
N ILE A 118 -3.74 4.05 -7.70
CA ILE A 118 -4.25 5.00 -6.72
C ILE A 118 -5.68 5.42 -7.08
N LEU A 119 -5.94 5.76 -8.34
CA LEU A 119 -7.27 6.17 -8.78
C LEU A 119 -8.29 5.05 -8.58
N GLY A 120 -7.94 3.81 -8.94
CA GLY A 120 -8.76 2.64 -8.69
C GLY A 120 -9.06 2.44 -7.20
N ALA A 121 -8.06 2.62 -6.33
CA ALA A 121 -8.25 2.52 -4.88
C ALA A 121 -9.14 3.65 -4.32
N VAL A 122 -9.01 4.86 -4.85
CA VAL A 122 -9.87 6.00 -4.48
C VAL A 122 -11.32 5.78 -4.91
N ILE A 123 -11.54 5.29 -6.14
CA ILE A 123 -12.88 4.92 -6.62
C ILE A 123 -13.45 3.79 -5.75
N ALA A 124 -12.65 2.78 -5.43
CA ALA A 124 -13.08 1.70 -4.53
C ALA A 124 -13.43 2.24 -3.12
N ALA A 125 -12.67 3.20 -2.59
CA ALA A 125 -13.01 3.84 -1.33
C ALA A 125 -14.34 4.60 -1.41
N ALA A 126 -14.58 5.33 -2.50
CA ALA A 126 -15.78 6.12 -2.72
C ALA A 126 -17.06 5.27 -2.82
N PHE A 127 -17.00 4.16 -3.56
CA PHE A 127 -18.20 3.36 -3.89
C PHE A 127 -18.36 2.10 -3.04
N LEU A 128 -17.26 1.48 -2.59
CA LEU A 128 -17.29 0.23 -1.83
C LEU A 128 -16.99 0.44 -0.34
N GLY A 129 -16.68 1.66 0.10
CA GLY A 129 -16.32 1.95 1.50
C GLY A 129 -14.97 1.37 1.91
N GLY A 130 -14.10 1.08 0.94
CA GLY A 130 -12.75 0.57 1.19
C GLY A 130 -11.79 1.64 1.75
N VAL A 131 -10.68 1.19 2.34
CA VAL A 131 -9.60 2.08 2.80
C VAL A 131 -8.36 1.87 1.91
N PRO A 132 -7.84 2.91 1.25
CA PRO A 132 -6.62 2.79 0.47
C PRO A 132 -5.41 2.67 1.41
N VAL A 133 -4.89 1.45 1.55
CA VAL A 133 -3.75 1.09 2.42
C VAL A 133 -2.43 0.92 1.66
N GLY A 134 -2.44 1.14 0.35
CA GLY A 134 -1.25 1.08 -0.51
C GLY A 134 -1.37 0.04 -1.63
N PRO A 135 -0.62 0.21 -2.73
CA PRO A 135 -0.80 -0.58 -3.96
C PRO A 135 0.04 -1.87 -4.02
N MET A 136 0.69 -2.28 -2.95
CA MET A 136 1.70 -3.37 -2.99
C MET A 136 1.09 -4.74 -3.24
N ILE A 137 0.00 -5.11 -2.57
CA ILE A 137 -0.68 -6.38 -2.83
C ILE A 137 -1.29 -6.36 -4.24
N THR A 138 -1.92 -5.25 -4.64
CA THR A 138 -2.56 -5.10 -5.96
C THR A 138 -1.54 -5.21 -7.09
N SER A 139 -0.40 -4.51 -6.98
CA SER A 139 0.71 -4.64 -7.95
C SER A 139 1.33 -6.03 -7.93
N GLY A 140 1.39 -6.69 -6.78
CA GLY A 140 1.77 -8.09 -6.67
C GLY A 140 0.87 -9.03 -7.44
N LEU A 141 -0.44 -8.80 -7.37
CA LEU A 141 -1.43 -9.56 -8.12
C LEU A 141 -1.29 -9.33 -9.64
N ILE A 142 -1.04 -8.09 -10.07
CA ILE A 142 -0.75 -7.76 -11.46
C ILE A 142 0.51 -8.47 -11.93
N ALA A 143 1.61 -8.36 -11.18
CA ALA A 143 2.89 -9.00 -11.53
C ALA A 143 2.75 -10.53 -11.63
N LEU A 144 2.02 -11.15 -10.69
CA LEU A 144 1.73 -12.58 -10.75
C LEU A 144 0.86 -12.94 -11.96
N GLY A 145 -0.18 -12.15 -12.25
CA GLY A 145 -1.06 -12.34 -13.40
C GLY A 145 -0.31 -12.26 -14.73
N LEU A 146 0.53 -11.24 -14.90
CA LEU A 146 1.39 -11.08 -16.09
C LEU A 146 2.38 -12.24 -16.23
N LYS A 147 2.98 -12.69 -15.12
CA LYS A 147 3.90 -13.84 -15.13
C LYS A 147 3.20 -15.14 -15.53
N LEU A 148 1.96 -15.35 -15.08
CA LEU A 148 1.15 -16.51 -15.47
C LEU A 148 0.72 -16.41 -16.93
N PHE A 149 0.27 -15.25 -17.39
CA PHE A 149 -0.14 -15.02 -18.77
C PHE A 149 1.03 -15.27 -19.75
N ASN A 150 2.21 -14.73 -19.46
CA ASN A 150 3.40 -14.95 -20.28
C ASN A 150 3.86 -16.41 -20.27
N LYS A 151 3.62 -17.16 -19.18
CA LYS A 151 3.95 -18.58 -19.09
C LYS A 151 2.96 -19.48 -19.85
N ILE A 152 1.69 -19.08 -19.95
CA ILE A 152 0.64 -19.84 -20.65
C ILE A 152 0.67 -19.53 -22.16
N GLY A 153 1.02 -18.30 -22.54
CA GLY A 153 1.13 -17.88 -23.94
C GLY A 153 2.44 -18.27 -24.65
N SER A 154 3.36 -18.96 -23.96
CA SER A 154 4.61 -19.50 -24.50
C SER A 154 4.59 -21.01 -24.49
#